data_AF-A0A328SCR3-F1
#
_entry.id   AF-A0A328SCR3-F1
#
_cell.length_a   1.000
_cell.length_b   1.000
_cell.length_c   1.000
_cell.angle_alpha   90.00
_cell.angle_beta   90.00
_cell.angle_gamma   90.00
#
_symmetry.space_group_name_H-M   'P 1'
#
loop_
_entity.id
_entity.type
_entity.pdbx_description
1 polymer ?
#
loop_
_entity_poly.entity_id
_entity_poly.type
_entity_poly.pdbx_seq_one_letter_code
_entity_poly.pdbx_strand_id
1 'polypeptide(L)'
;MKKFLAIIFIILMICVAFFGYTYFTGHRTSVIAQTDAGYVTKEVDNFYESDKTMVIITGIHPRETLAIDPEIESARLFALRNQVNMIIYNVTVTRDPTDYAKGRANGEKLVADYVVPDIMNTDAKVVIISHSHIPTYGEGYYVATPEMDDASVKLATDIKNGGISFNYYPKTGNEEYNSTSAVLVSKPVARAGYPTLVYEIPEDISSQEATLRTQDLLDKCYELLF
;
A
#
# COMPACT_ATOMS: atom_id res chain seq x y z
N MET A 1 -40.37 7.56 28.18
CA MET A 1 -39.51 8.45 27.38
C MET A 1 -38.14 8.71 28.00
N LYS A 2 -38.01 9.33 29.19
CA LYS A 2 -36.70 9.64 29.81
C LYS A 2 -35.80 8.41 30.08
N LYS A 3 -36.36 7.31 30.59
CA LYS A 3 -35.62 6.04 30.80
C LYS A 3 -35.13 5.41 29.50
N PHE A 4 -35.92 5.52 28.43
CA PHE A 4 -35.55 5.03 27.09
C PHE A 4 -34.40 5.85 26.49
N LEU A 5 -34.45 7.18 26.63
CA LEU A 5 -33.34 8.07 26.22
C LEU A 5 -32.04 7.78 26.98
N ALA A 6 -32.14 7.51 28.29
CA ALA A 6 -30.99 7.16 29.12
C ALA A 6 -30.34 5.83 28.67
N ILE A 7 -31.15 4.83 28.30
CA ILE A 7 -30.64 3.56 27.76
C ILE A 7 -29.91 3.77 26.43
N ILE A 8 -30.48 4.56 25.51
CA ILE A 8 -29.83 4.89 24.23
C ILE A 8 -28.48 5.57 24.47
N PHE A 9 -28.43 6.54 25.38
CA PHE A 9 -27.19 7.25 25.71
C PHE A 9 -26.12 6.30 26.28
N ILE A 10 -26.51 5.37 27.18
CA ILE A 10 -25.59 4.37 27.72
C ILE A 10 -25.06 3.44 26.61
N ILE A 11 -25.92 2.97 25.70
CA ILE A 11 -25.51 2.15 24.56
C ILE A 11 -24.52 2.90 23.69
N LEU A 12 -24.80 4.17 23.37
CA LEU A 12 -23.90 5.00 22.57
C LEU A 12 -22.52 5.15 23.25
N MET A 13 -22.49 5.41 24.55
CA MET A 13 -21.24 5.51 25.31
C MET A 13 -20.45 4.19 25.33
N ILE A 14 -21.13 3.06 25.45
CA ILE A 14 -20.50 1.73 25.37
C ILE A 14 -19.93 1.49 23.97
N CYS A 15 -20.67 1.81 22.91
CA CYS A 15 -20.19 1.71 21.54
C CYS A 15 -18.95 2.58 21.31
N VAL A 16 -18.98 3.85 21.74
CA VAL A 16 -17.82 4.77 21.61
C VAL A 16 -16.62 4.25 22.38
N ALA A 17 -16.81 3.75 23.61
CA ALA A 17 -15.72 3.18 24.41
C ALA A 17 -15.14 1.91 23.75
N PHE A 18 -15.99 1.05 23.20
CA PHE A 18 -15.56 -0.16 22.50
C PHE A 18 -14.79 0.17 21.22
N PHE A 19 -15.32 1.06 20.36
CA PHE A 19 -14.62 1.54 19.16
C PHE A 19 -13.29 2.23 19.49
N GLY A 20 -13.26 3.05 20.55
CA GLY A 20 -12.03 3.68 21.01
C GLY A 20 -10.99 2.66 21.49
N TYR A 21 -11.42 1.60 22.18
CA TYR A 21 -10.56 0.52 22.62
C TYR A 21 -9.98 -0.26 21.43
N THR A 22 -10.82 -0.72 20.48
CA THR A 22 -10.36 -1.48 19.31
C THR A 22 -9.40 -0.67 18.45
N TYR A 23 -9.67 0.62 18.25
CA TYR A 23 -8.77 1.51 17.53
C TYR A 23 -7.41 1.64 18.23
N PHE A 24 -7.42 1.86 19.55
CA PHE A 24 -6.20 2.05 20.32
C PHE A 24 -5.32 0.79 20.41
N THR A 25 -5.93 -0.39 20.49
CA THR A 25 -5.18 -1.66 20.58
C THR A 25 -4.77 -2.21 19.21
N GLY A 26 -5.57 -1.91 18.18
CA GLY A 26 -5.40 -2.43 16.82
C GLY A 26 -4.39 -1.68 15.96
N HIS A 27 -4.12 -0.40 16.25
CA HIS A 27 -3.14 0.39 15.50
C HIS A 27 -1.79 0.45 16.22
N ARG A 28 -0.70 0.15 15.51
CA ARG A 28 0.67 0.27 16.03
C ARG A 28 1.58 0.92 15.01
N THR A 29 2.41 1.86 15.46
CA THR A 29 3.39 2.55 14.61
C THR A 29 4.80 2.42 15.20
N SER A 30 5.78 2.17 14.34
CA SER A 30 7.19 2.05 14.70
C SER A 30 8.08 2.64 13.63
N VAL A 31 9.27 3.11 14.02
CA VAL A 31 10.33 3.49 13.07
C VAL A 31 11.26 2.29 12.93
N ILE A 32 11.32 1.70 11.74
CA ILE A 32 12.13 0.49 11.48
C ILE A 32 13.50 0.82 10.88
N ALA A 33 13.67 2.05 10.40
CA ALA A 33 14.94 2.55 9.89
C ALA A 33 15.05 4.06 10.07
N GLN A 34 16.23 4.53 10.43
CA GLN A 34 16.59 5.94 10.44
C GLN A 34 18.05 6.07 10.01
N THR A 35 18.28 6.78 8.92
CA THR A 35 19.60 6.94 8.28
C THR A 35 19.82 8.40 7.90
N ASP A 36 20.96 8.70 7.28
CA ASP A 36 21.22 10.02 6.68
C ASP A 36 20.36 10.29 5.42
N ALA A 37 19.87 9.25 4.75
CA ALA A 37 19.01 9.35 3.58
C ALA A 37 17.56 9.71 3.93
N GLY A 38 17.11 9.34 5.13
CA GLY A 38 15.72 9.42 5.56
C GLY A 38 15.36 8.35 6.58
N TYR A 39 14.06 8.10 6.74
CA TYR A 39 13.54 7.11 7.68
C TYR A 39 12.36 6.34 7.08
N VAL A 40 12.06 5.19 7.69
CA VAL A 40 10.92 4.34 7.32
C VAL A 40 10.08 4.08 8.55
N THR A 41 8.79 4.41 8.46
CA THR A 41 7.80 4.01 9.47
C THR A 41 7.05 2.76 8.99
N LYS A 42 6.77 1.86 9.93
CA LYS A 42 5.89 0.72 9.76
C LYS A 42 4.67 0.92 10.65
N GLU A 43 3.51 0.96 10.03
CA GLU A 43 2.22 0.92 10.70
C GLU A 43 1.60 -0.47 10.52
N VAL A 44 0.93 -0.95 11.56
CA VAL A 44 0.18 -2.20 11.55
C VAL A 44 -1.20 -1.90 12.07
N ASP A 45 -2.19 -1.98 11.19
CA ASP A 45 -3.61 -1.86 11.49
C ASP A 45 -4.24 -3.25 11.55
N ASN A 46 -4.41 -3.77 12.75
CA ASN A 46 -5.06 -5.06 13.02
C ASN A 46 -6.12 -4.92 14.10
N PHE A 47 -7.23 -4.26 13.76
CA PHE A 47 -8.32 -3.95 14.70
C PHE A 47 -9.10 -5.17 15.18
N TYR A 48 -8.96 -6.33 14.52
CA TYR A 48 -9.80 -7.52 14.72
C TYR A 48 -9.02 -8.82 14.88
N GLU A 49 -7.70 -8.76 15.11
CA GLU A 49 -6.81 -9.95 15.16
C GLU A 49 -6.96 -10.86 13.94
N SER A 50 -7.03 -10.25 12.74
CA SER A 50 -7.23 -10.97 11.48
C SER A 50 -5.99 -11.76 11.08
N ASP A 51 -6.22 -12.91 10.44
CA ASP A 51 -5.23 -13.75 9.75
C ASP A 51 -5.02 -13.36 8.27
N LYS A 52 -5.79 -12.38 7.78
CA LYS A 52 -5.69 -11.84 6.43
C LYS A 52 -4.72 -10.68 6.44
N THR A 53 -3.51 -10.89 5.93
CA THR A 53 -2.48 -9.84 5.89
C THR A 53 -2.29 -9.29 4.48
N MET A 54 -2.27 -7.96 4.36
CA MET A 54 -1.92 -7.22 3.14
C MET A 54 -0.84 -6.19 3.48
N VAL A 55 0.04 -5.91 2.51
CA VAL A 55 1.12 -4.93 2.66
C VAL A 55 0.98 -3.85 1.59
N ILE A 56 1.19 -2.59 1.98
CA ILE A 56 1.39 -1.47 1.06
C ILE A 56 2.69 -0.73 1.38
N ILE A 57 3.45 -0.34 0.35
CA ILE A 57 4.67 0.45 0.45
C ILE A 57 4.46 1.78 -0.25
N THR A 58 4.61 2.89 0.48
CA THR A 58 4.43 4.26 -0.03
C THR A 58 5.71 5.09 0.14
N GLY A 59 5.82 6.17 -0.62
CA GLY A 59 6.87 7.18 -0.44
C GLY A 59 8.26 6.80 -0.96
N ILE A 60 8.36 5.72 -1.77
CA ILE A 60 9.63 5.33 -2.42
C ILE A 60 10.19 6.49 -3.24
N HIS A 61 9.34 7.26 -3.90
CA HIS A 61 9.71 8.47 -4.62
C HIS A 61 9.06 9.70 -3.96
N PRO A 62 9.84 10.65 -3.41
CA PRO A 62 9.29 11.76 -2.63
C PRO A 62 8.36 12.71 -3.40
N ARG A 63 8.48 12.76 -4.73
CA ARG A 63 7.65 13.62 -5.59
C ARG A 63 6.24 13.08 -5.81
N GLU A 64 6.03 11.79 -5.60
CA GLU A 64 4.79 11.06 -5.95
C GLU A 64 3.78 11.20 -4.82
N THR A 65 3.46 12.44 -4.42
CA THR A 65 2.74 12.75 -3.17
C THR A 65 1.31 12.18 -3.13
N LEU A 66 0.68 11.97 -4.29
CA LEU A 66 -0.63 11.32 -4.37
C LEU A 66 -0.58 9.84 -4.02
N ALA A 67 0.59 9.20 -4.14
CA ALA A 67 0.85 7.81 -3.79
C ALA A 67 1.41 7.63 -2.36
N ILE A 68 1.25 8.66 -1.51
CA ILE A 68 1.68 8.65 -0.10
C ILE A 68 0.47 8.76 0.83
N ASP A 69 0.16 9.97 1.31
CA ASP A 69 -0.88 10.15 2.34
C ASP A 69 -2.28 9.67 1.90
N PRO A 70 -2.74 9.92 0.65
CA PRO A 70 -4.04 9.42 0.22
C PRO A 70 -4.16 7.89 0.23
N GLU A 71 -3.07 7.19 -0.10
CA GLU A 71 -3.03 5.72 -0.13
C GLU A 71 -2.88 5.14 1.27
N ILE A 72 -2.11 5.79 2.16
CA ILE A 72 -2.05 5.44 3.58
C ILE A 72 -3.43 5.59 4.22
N GLU A 73 -4.14 6.69 3.95
CA GLU A 73 -5.51 6.89 4.43
C GLU A 73 -6.45 5.80 3.92
N SER A 74 -6.35 5.47 2.63
CA SER A 74 -7.11 4.39 2.02
C SER A 74 -6.88 3.04 2.70
N ALA A 75 -5.62 2.68 2.93
CA ALA A 75 -5.21 1.43 3.58
C ALA A 75 -5.73 1.33 5.02
N ARG A 76 -5.63 2.42 5.81
CA ARG A 76 -6.17 2.50 7.18
C ARG A 76 -7.68 2.32 7.21
N LEU A 77 -8.40 3.05 6.35
CA LEU A 77 -9.86 2.96 6.25
C LEU A 77 -10.30 1.57 5.78
N PHE A 78 -9.55 0.97 4.85
CA PHE A 78 -9.78 -0.39 4.40
C PHE A 78 -9.62 -1.39 5.55
N ALA A 79 -8.54 -1.32 6.34
CA ALA A 79 -8.32 -2.19 7.50
C ALA A 79 -9.37 -2.00 8.62
N LEU A 80 -9.90 -0.79 8.80
CA LEU A 80 -10.96 -0.55 9.77
C LEU A 80 -12.31 -1.15 9.34
N ARG A 81 -12.62 -1.08 8.04
CA ARG A 81 -13.87 -1.57 7.45
C ARG A 81 -13.87 -3.07 7.23
N ASN A 82 -12.72 -3.62 6.85
CA ASN A 82 -12.53 -5.01 6.51
C ASN A 82 -11.66 -5.69 7.59
N GLN A 83 -11.97 -6.91 7.98
CA GLN A 83 -11.17 -7.64 8.98
C GLN A 83 -9.84 -8.08 8.36
N VAL A 84 -8.89 -7.15 8.23
CA VAL A 84 -7.59 -7.31 7.59
C VAL A 84 -6.52 -6.71 8.49
N ASN A 85 -5.40 -7.42 8.61
CA ASN A 85 -4.15 -6.92 9.14
C ASN A 85 -3.40 -6.17 8.02
N MET A 86 -3.49 -4.84 8.02
CA MET A 86 -2.83 -4.01 7.02
C MET A 86 -1.48 -3.52 7.53
N ILE A 87 -0.40 -3.86 6.82
CA ILE A 87 0.95 -3.39 7.11
C ILE A 87 1.29 -2.28 6.12
N ILE A 88 1.56 -1.08 6.63
CA ILE A 88 1.85 0.11 5.83
C ILE A 88 3.30 0.51 6.09
N TYR A 89 4.13 0.45 5.05
CA TYR A 89 5.47 1.02 5.08
C TYR A 89 5.45 2.40 4.42
N ASN A 90 5.79 3.44 5.17
CA ASN A 90 5.93 4.79 4.61
C ASN A 90 7.39 5.23 4.66
N VAL A 91 7.95 5.53 3.50
CA VAL A 91 9.32 5.99 3.33
C VAL A 91 9.34 7.51 3.27
N THR A 92 10.13 8.13 4.14
CA THR A 92 10.38 9.57 4.11
C THR A 92 11.84 9.84 3.80
N VAL A 93 12.12 10.31 2.59
CA VAL A 93 13.45 10.75 2.17
C VAL A 93 13.70 12.16 2.67
N THR A 94 14.80 12.38 3.38
CA THR A 94 15.20 13.71 3.89
C THR A 94 16.41 14.26 3.17
N ARG A 95 17.23 13.41 2.55
CA ARG A 95 18.40 13.83 1.77
C ARG A 95 18.03 14.02 0.30
N ASP A 96 18.29 15.22 -0.22
CA ASP A 96 18.02 15.59 -1.61
C ASP A 96 16.61 15.21 -2.11
N PRO A 97 15.52 15.40 -1.34
CA PRO A 97 14.20 14.86 -1.68
C PRO A 97 13.59 15.49 -2.95
N THR A 98 14.05 16.68 -3.33
CA THR A 98 13.58 17.40 -4.53
C THR A 98 14.43 17.12 -5.76
N ASP A 99 15.60 16.46 -5.61
CA ASP A 99 16.42 16.02 -6.73
C ASP A 99 15.84 14.71 -7.28
N TYR A 100 15.42 14.72 -8.54
CA TYR A 100 14.74 13.58 -9.17
C TYR A 100 15.53 12.27 -9.02
N ALA A 101 16.84 12.29 -9.31
CA ALA A 101 17.65 11.09 -9.36
C ALA A 101 18.10 10.69 -7.95
N LYS A 102 18.55 11.65 -7.13
CA LYS A 102 19.05 11.35 -5.78
C LYS A 102 17.93 11.02 -4.82
N GLY A 103 16.82 11.77 -4.85
CA GLY A 103 15.65 11.51 -4.00
C GLY A 103 15.06 10.12 -4.27
N ARG A 104 14.93 9.75 -5.55
CA ARG A 104 14.54 8.40 -5.99
C ARG A 104 15.50 7.33 -5.46
N ALA A 105 16.80 7.49 -5.71
CA ALA A 105 17.79 6.50 -5.28
C ALA A 105 17.85 6.33 -3.76
N ASN A 106 17.68 7.42 -3.00
CA ASN A 106 17.63 7.38 -1.54
C ASN A 106 16.40 6.59 -1.05
N GLY A 107 15.21 6.82 -1.61
CA GLY A 107 14.01 6.10 -1.24
C GLY A 107 14.04 4.63 -1.63
N GLU A 108 14.45 4.31 -2.86
CA GLU A 108 14.65 2.93 -3.32
C GLU A 108 15.63 2.16 -2.42
N LYS A 109 16.72 2.82 -1.99
CA LYS A 109 17.69 2.23 -1.07
C LYS A 109 17.09 1.95 0.31
N LEU A 110 16.32 2.89 0.89
CA LEU A 110 15.66 2.69 2.18
C LEU A 110 14.72 1.48 2.14
N VAL A 111 13.98 1.32 1.04
CA VAL A 111 13.08 0.18 0.86
C VAL A 111 13.86 -1.12 0.72
N ALA A 112 14.86 -1.15 -0.15
CA ALA A 112 15.67 -2.33 -0.40
C ALA A 112 16.39 -2.83 0.86
N ASP A 113 16.92 -1.91 1.67
CA ASP A 113 17.72 -2.25 2.85
C ASP A 113 16.87 -2.62 4.07
N TYR A 114 15.66 -2.05 4.22
CA TYR A 114 14.89 -2.15 5.47
C TYR A 114 13.47 -2.67 5.31
N VAL A 115 12.76 -2.31 4.23
CA VAL A 115 11.37 -2.75 4.01
C VAL A 115 11.32 -4.16 3.43
N VAL A 116 12.10 -4.42 2.38
CA VAL A 116 12.12 -5.72 1.70
C VAL A 116 12.48 -6.86 2.67
N PRO A 117 13.54 -6.74 3.52
CA PRO A 117 13.83 -7.77 4.51
C PRO A 117 12.74 -7.93 5.58
N ASP A 118 12.06 -6.83 5.98
CA ASP A 118 11.00 -6.90 6.97
C ASP A 118 9.73 -7.60 6.41
N ILE A 119 9.39 -7.36 5.15
CA ILE A 119 8.28 -8.04 4.43
C ILE A 119 8.47 -9.56 4.40
N MET A 120 9.71 -10.04 4.24
CA MET A 120 10.02 -11.47 4.22
C MET A 120 9.67 -12.21 5.53
N ASN A 121 9.38 -11.46 6.61
CA ASN A 121 8.95 -12.01 7.89
C ASN A 121 7.43 -11.87 8.12
N THR A 122 6.68 -11.54 7.07
CA THR A 122 5.22 -11.41 7.11
C THR A 122 4.53 -12.60 6.44
N ASP A 123 3.25 -12.79 6.75
CA ASP A 123 2.35 -13.77 6.13
C ASP A 123 1.45 -13.14 5.04
N ALA A 124 1.85 -11.97 4.52
CA ALA A 124 1.08 -11.19 3.56
C ALA A 124 0.70 -12.01 2.31
N LYS A 125 -0.55 -11.85 1.85
CA LYS A 125 -1.04 -12.47 0.60
C LYS A 125 -0.79 -11.62 -0.63
N VAL A 126 -0.49 -10.34 -0.44
CA VAL A 126 -0.11 -9.42 -1.52
C VAL A 126 0.73 -8.27 -0.95
N VAL A 127 1.69 -7.81 -1.75
CA VAL A 127 2.46 -6.60 -1.53
C VAL A 127 2.16 -5.61 -2.65
N ILE A 128 1.65 -4.44 -2.29
CA ILE A 128 1.34 -3.34 -3.22
C ILE A 128 2.42 -2.28 -3.06
N ILE A 129 3.04 -1.89 -4.16
CA ILE A 129 4.08 -0.87 -4.22
C ILE A 129 3.50 0.34 -4.93
N SER A 130 3.23 1.38 -4.16
CA SER A 130 2.51 2.57 -4.60
C SER A 130 3.40 3.57 -5.29
N HIS A 131 2.94 4.04 -6.45
CA HIS A 131 3.58 5.03 -7.29
C HIS A 131 2.54 5.96 -7.91
N SER A 132 2.99 7.13 -8.36
CA SER A 132 2.23 7.97 -9.27
C SER A 132 3.04 8.28 -10.52
N HIS A 133 2.33 8.49 -11.62
CA HIS A 133 2.95 8.69 -12.91
C HIS A 133 2.48 9.97 -13.60
N ILE A 134 3.40 10.54 -14.37
CA ILE A 134 3.07 11.59 -15.33
C ILE A 134 2.33 10.98 -16.55
N PRO A 135 1.57 11.77 -17.32
CA PRO A 135 0.75 11.24 -18.42
C PRO A 135 1.48 10.45 -19.50
N THR A 136 2.81 10.57 -19.63
CA THR A 136 3.59 9.86 -20.66
C THR A 136 4.03 8.45 -20.26
N TYR A 137 3.86 8.06 -18.99
CA TYR A 137 4.34 6.77 -18.46
C TYR A 137 3.29 5.65 -18.52
N GLY A 138 2.01 6.00 -18.58
CA GLY A 138 0.90 5.05 -18.64
C GLY A 138 -0.44 5.77 -18.76
N GLU A 139 -1.48 5.02 -19.13
CA GLU A 139 -2.84 5.52 -19.22
C GLU A 139 -3.71 5.02 -18.06
N GLY A 140 -4.47 5.94 -17.45
CA GLY A 140 -5.42 5.65 -16.37
C GLY A 140 -4.76 5.08 -15.12
N TYR A 141 -5.55 4.36 -14.31
CA TYR A 141 -5.07 3.62 -13.14
C TYR A 141 -4.56 2.26 -13.58
N TYR A 142 -3.44 1.80 -13.02
CA TYR A 142 -2.93 0.51 -13.44
C TYR A 142 -2.12 -0.25 -12.40
N VAL A 143 -2.05 -1.56 -12.64
CA VAL A 143 -1.11 -2.45 -11.98
C VAL A 143 -0.10 -2.98 -12.98
N ALA A 144 1.13 -3.18 -12.55
CA ALA A 144 2.20 -3.80 -13.31
C ALA A 144 2.90 -4.90 -12.52
N THR A 145 3.44 -5.89 -13.23
CA THR A 145 4.11 -7.06 -12.66
C THR A 145 5.50 -7.24 -13.27
N PRO A 146 6.51 -6.47 -12.85
CA PRO A 146 7.79 -6.39 -13.57
C PRO A 146 8.63 -7.67 -13.54
N GLU A 147 8.51 -8.53 -12.52
CA GLU A 147 9.23 -9.83 -12.47
C GLU A 147 8.50 -10.95 -13.22
N MET A 148 7.23 -10.75 -13.56
CA MET A 148 6.40 -11.74 -14.28
C MET A 148 6.34 -13.12 -13.60
N ASP A 149 6.38 -13.18 -12.27
CA ASP A 149 6.09 -14.42 -11.55
C ASP A 149 4.60 -14.78 -11.70
N ASP A 150 4.31 -16.08 -11.74
CA ASP A 150 2.96 -16.58 -12.03
C ASP A 150 1.90 -16.03 -11.06
N ALA A 151 2.25 -15.84 -9.78
CA ALA A 151 1.31 -15.40 -8.77
C ALA A 151 0.91 -13.93 -8.96
N SER A 152 1.90 -13.05 -9.19
CA SER A 152 1.65 -11.64 -9.49
C SER A 152 0.90 -11.46 -10.82
N VAL A 153 1.32 -12.18 -11.87
CA VAL A 153 0.69 -12.11 -13.21
C VAL A 153 -0.77 -12.55 -13.13
N LYS A 154 -1.04 -13.65 -12.40
CA LYS A 154 -2.41 -14.12 -12.19
C LYS A 154 -3.25 -13.06 -11.47
N LEU A 155 -2.77 -12.53 -10.35
CA LEU A 155 -3.49 -11.51 -9.59
C LEU A 155 -3.78 -10.26 -10.43
N ALA A 156 -2.79 -9.73 -11.15
CA ALA A 156 -2.96 -8.56 -12.00
C ALA A 156 -3.93 -8.80 -13.17
N THR A 157 -3.91 -10.00 -13.75
CA THR A 157 -4.86 -10.41 -14.80
C THR A 157 -6.29 -10.49 -14.25
N ASP A 158 -6.46 -11.08 -13.07
CA ASP A 158 -7.76 -11.20 -12.42
C ASP A 158 -8.31 -9.82 -12.01
N ILE A 159 -7.44 -8.89 -11.55
CA ILE A 159 -7.81 -7.49 -11.27
C ILE A 159 -8.35 -6.80 -12.54
N LYS A 160 -7.61 -6.87 -13.65
CA LYS A 160 -8.04 -6.30 -14.94
C LYS A 160 -9.38 -6.85 -15.41
N ASN A 161 -9.62 -8.14 -15.20
CA ASN A 161 -10.88 -8.79 -15.58
C ASN A 161 -11.99 -8.64 -14.52
N GLY A 162 -11.66 -8.10 -13.35
CA GLY A 162 -12.51 -8.06 -12.16
C GLY A 162 -13.51 -6.90 -12.12
N GLY A 163 -13.68 -6.16 -13.22
CA GLY A 163 -14.70 -5.11 -13.35
C GLY A 163 -14.34 -3.76 -12.71
N ILE A 164 -13.10 -3.57 -12.25
CA ILE A 164 -12.58 -2.24 -11.91
C ILE A 164 -11.88 -1.63 -13.13
N SER A 165 -11.89 -0.30 -13.26
CA SER A 165 -11.32 0.41 -14.43
C SER A 165 -9.80 0.54 -14.34
N PHE A 166 -9.11 -0.59 -14.19
CA PHE A 166 -7.66 -0.67 -14.06
C PHE A 166 -7.04 -1.37 -15.27
N ASN A 167 -5.99 -0.76 -15.80
CA ASN A 167 -5.16 -1.39 -16.81
C ASN A 167 -4.18 -2.37 -16.15
N TYR A 168 -3.74 -3.36 -16.93
CA TYR A 168 -2.62 -4.24 -16.57
C TYR A 168 -1.53 -4.10 -17.61
N TYR A 169 -0.34 -3.70 -17.17
CA TYR A 169 0.88 -3.59 -17.98
C TYR A 169 1.84 -4.72 -17.61
N PRO A 170 1.76 -5.89 -18.29
CA PRO A 170 2.76 -6.95 -18.14
C PRO A 170 4.07 -6.53 -18.77
N LYS A 171 5.19 -7.00 -18.21
CA LYS A 171 6.47 -6.97 -18.95
C LYS A 171 6.38 -7.98 -20.10
N THR A 172 6.50 -7.51 -21.34
CA THR A 172 6.72 -8.41 -22.45
C THR A 172 8.21 -8.78 -22.47
N GLY A 173 8.55 -10.07 -22.50
CA GLY A 173 9.86 -10.63 -22.12
C GLY A 173 11.13 -10.09 -22.83
N ASN A 174 11.02 -9.11 -23.73
CA ASN A 174 12.13 -8.48 -24.45
C ASN A 174 12.39 -7.01 -24.06
N GLU A 175 11.68 -6.46 -23.07
CA GLU A 175 11.91 -5.08 -22.60
C GLU A 175 13.11 -5.01 -21.65
N GLU A 176 14.13 -4.23 -22.01
CA GLU A 176 15.16 -3.78 -21.08
C GLU A 176 14.54 -2.83 -20.06
N TYR A 177 14.27 -3.36 -18.86
CA TYR A 177 13.69 -2.57 -17.80
C TYR A 177 14.79 -1.75 -17.11
N ASN A 178 14.79 -0.44 -17.37
CA ASN A 178 15.72 0.51 -16.74
C ASN A 178 15.17 1.15 -15.45
N SER A 179 14.05 0.68 -14.89
CA SER A 179 13.60 1.19 -13.58
C SER A 179 14.28 0.44 -12.43
N THR A 180 15.03 1.23 -11.66
CA THR A 180 15.85 0.77 -10.53
C THR A 180 15.01 0.24 -9.38
N SER A 181 13.78 0.77 -9.18
CA SER A 181 12.85 0.28 -8.16
C SER A 181 12.40 -1.15 -8.45
N ALA A 182 12.24 -1.55 -9.71
CA ALA A 182 11.88 -2.95 -9.96
C ALA A 182 13.01 -3.91 -9.61
N VAL A 183 14.27 -3.54 -9.92
CA VAL A 183 15.44 -4.37 -9.61
C VAL A 183 15.68 -4.47 -8.10
N LEU A 184 15.54 -3.34 -7.38
CA LEU A 184 15.87 -3.25 -5.96
C LEU A 184 14.72 -3.61 -5.02
N VAL A 185 13.47 -3.50 -5.47
CA VAL A 185 12.29 -3.65 -4.61
C VAL A 185 11.35 -4.75 -5.11
N SER A 186 10.62 -4.52 -6.21
CA SER A 186 9.50 -5.40 -6.56
C SER A 186 9.95 -6.81 -6.94
N LYS A 187 11.06 -6.94 -7.66
CA LYS A 187 11.63 -8.24 -8.05
C LYS A 187 12.09 -9.07 -6.85
N PRO A 188 12.87 -8.53 -5.88
CA PRO A 188 13.16 -9.25 -4.64
C PRO A 188 11.91 -9.72 -3.89
N VAL A 189 10.87 -8.89 -3.79
CA VAL A 189 9.62 -9.26 -3.09
C VAL A 189 8.88 -10.38 -3.82
N ALA A 190 8.70 -10.26 -5.13
CA ALA A 190 8.08 -11.29 -5.96
C ALA A 190 8.84 -12.63 -5.88
N ARG A 191 10.18 -12.59 -5.96
CA ARG A 191 11.04 -13.78 -5.84
C ARG A 191 11.00 -14.45 -4.47
N ALA A 192 10.66 -13.70 -3.43
CA ALA A 192 10.43 -14.25 -2.10
C ALA A 192 9.08 -14.99 -1.98
N GLY A 193 8.26 -14.99 -3.03
CA GLY A 193 7.01 -15.75 -3.12
C GLY A 193 5.75 -14.94 -2.82
N TYR A 194 5.87 -13.62 -2.68
CA TYR A 194 4.73 -12.73 -2.45
C TYR A 194 4.16 -12.25 -3.78
N PRO A 195 2.85 -12.41 -4.06
CA PRO A 195 2.19 -11.70 -5.15
C PRO A 195 2.45 -10.19 -5.00
N THR A 196 3.06 -9.59 -6.02
CA THR A 196 3.58 -8.22 -5.97
C THR A 196 2.99 -7.39 -7.09
N LEU A 197 2.37 -6.27 -6.74
CA LEU A 197 1.80 -5.32 -7.69
C LEU A 197 2.54 -3.99 -7.57
N VAL A 198 3.00 -3.46 -8.70
CA VAL A 198 3.34 -2.04 -8.83
C VAL A 198 2.05 -1.32 -9.17
N TYR A 199 1.52 -0.52 -8.25
CA TYR A 199 0.28 0.23 -8.41
C TYR A 199 0.59 1.68 -8.75
N GLU A 200 -0.01 2.17 -9.82
CA GLU A 200 0.33 3.45 -10.42
C GLU A 200 -0.94 4.26 -10.70
N ILE A 201 -0.95 5.51 -10.23
CA ILE A 201 -2.03 6.46 -10.42
C ILE A 201 -1.56 7.71 -11.17
N PRO A 202 -2.43 8.39 -11.95
CA PRO A 202 -2.05 9.65 -12.59
C PRO A 202 -1.78 10.76 -11.57
N GLU A 203 -0.80 11.63 -11.85
CA GLU A 203 -0.46 12.78 -11.00
C GLU A 203 -1.41 13.98 -11.12
N ASP A 204 -2.32 13.97 -12.10
CA ASP A 204 -3.25 15.07 -12.41
C ASP A 204 -4.67 14.87 -11.83
N ILE A 205 -4.80 13.99 -10.83
CA ILE A 205 -6.06 13.73 -10.11
C ILE A 205 -6.09 14.41 -8.73
N SER A 206 -7.27 14.39 -8.09
CA SER A 206 -7.41 14.85 -6.71
C SER A 206 -6.92 13.79 -5.71
N SER A 207 -6.49 14.22 -4.52
CA SER A 207 -6.19 13.30 -3.42
C SER A 207 -7.37 12.40 -3.05
N GLN A 208 -8.61 12.91 -3.11
CA GLN A 208 -9.80 12.11 -2.87
C GLN A 208 -9.95 10.98 -3.88
N GLU A 209 -9.72 11.27 -5.17
CA GLU A 209 -9.74 10.26 -6.22
C GLU A 209 -8.64 9.22 -6.01
N ALA A 210 -7.41 9.64 -5.66
CA ALA A 210 -6.31 8.73 -5.31
C ALA A 210 -6.69 7.78 -4.16
N THR A 211 -7.29 8.31 -3.08
CA THR A 211 -7.80 7.50 -1.96
C THR A 211 -8.82 6.49 -2.44
N LEU A 212 -9.86 6.93 -3.18
CA LEU A 212 -10.95 6.08 -3.65
C LEU A 212 -10.46 4.96 -4.58
N ARG A 213 -9.54 5.27 -5.49
CA ARG A 213 -8.98 4.28 -6.42
C ARG A 213 -8.11 3.25 -5.73
N THR A 214 -7.40 3.69 -4.70
CA THR A 214 -6.67 2.76 -3.83
C THR A 214 -7.64 1.85 -3.07
N GLN A 215 -8.82 2.35 -2.67
CA GLN A 215 -9.86 1.50 -2.07
C GLN A 215 -10.38 0.46 -3.07
N ASP A 216 -10.67 0.86 -4.31
CA ASP A 216 -11.09 -0.05 -5.39
C ASP A 216 -10.07 -1.20 -5.59
N LEU A 217 -8.77 -0.88 -5.58
CA LEU A 217 -7.70 -1.89 -5.69
C LEU A 217 -7.67 -2.83 -4.48
N LEU A 218 -7.71 -2.28 -3.26
CA LEU A 218 -7.65 -3.07 -2.03
C LEU A 218 -8.86 -4.00 -1.89
N ASP A 219 -10.06 -3.49 -2.17
CA ASP A 219 -11.30 -4.28 -2.18
C ASP A 219 -11.22 -5.42 -3.21
N LYS A 220 -10.69 -5.13 -4.41
CA LYS A 220 -10.51 -6.16 -5.46
C LYS A 220 -9.46 -7.20 -5.06
N CYS A 221 -8.33 -6.79 -4.50
CA CYS A 221 -7.33 -7.74 -4.00
C CYS A 221 -7.92 -8.62 -2.90
N TYR A 222 -8.72 -8.04 -2.02
CA TYR A 222 -9.36 -8.78 -0.94
C TYR A 222 -10.31 -9.86 -1.46
N GLU A 223 -11.22 -9.50 -2.38
CA GLU A 223 -12.15 -10.42 -3.04
C GLU A 223 -11.45 -11.60 -3.73
N LEU A 224 -10.28 -11.35 -4.32
CA LEU A 224 -9.53 -12.36 -5.09
C LEU A 224 -8.66 -13.28 -4.22
N LEU A 225 -8.30 -12.85 -3.01
CA LEU A 225 -7.31 -13.52 -2.17
C LEU A 225 -7.89 -14.13 -0.88
N PHE A 226 -9.08 -13.71 -0.45
CA PHE A 226 -9.72 -14.10 0.80
C PHE A 226 -11.21 -14.44 0.65
#